data_AF-A0A6A8LRR5-F1
#
_entry.id   AF-A0A6A8LRR5-F1
#
_cell.length_a   1.000
_cell.length_b   1.000
_cell.length_c   1.000
_cell.angle_alpha   90.00
_cell.angle_beta   90.00
_cell.angle_gamma   90.00
#
_symmetry.space_group_name_H-M   'P 1'
#
loop_
_entity.id
_entity.type
_entity.pdbx_description
1 polymer ?
#
loop_
_entity_poly.entity_id
_entity_poly.type
_entity_poly.pdbx_seq_one_letter_code
_entity_poly.pdbx_strand_id
1 'polypeptide(L)'
;GINYGYKGLVEGNIFKMESTKLDEIINRGGTILYSARFPEFAETETQLKGIEQLKKFGIEALVVIGGDGSYHGAEKLTMHGYNSIGVPGTID
;
A
#
# COMPACT_ATOMS: atom_id res chain seq x y z
N GLY A 1 4.18 2.13 -7.52
CA GLY A 1 4.68 1.39 -6.35
C GLY A 1 4.68 2.31 -5.17
N ILE A 2 4.29 1.80 -4.00
CA ILE A 2 4.28 2.53 -2.73
C ILE A 2 5.28 1.81 -1.83
N ASN A 3 6.35 2.49 -1.42
CA ASN A 3 7.34 1.88 -0.55
C ASN A 3 6.85 1.83 0.90
N TYR A 4 7.33 0.88 1.70
CA TYR A 4 7.06 0.80 3.14
C TYR A 4 5.57 0.75 3.52
N GLY A 5 4.73 0.19 2.65
CA GLY A 5 3.29 0.02 2.89
C GLY A 5 2.56 1.33 3.22
N TYR A 6 1.69 1.30 4.23
CA TYR A 6 0.89 2.46 4.63
C TYR A 6 1.71 3.65 5.13
N LYS A 7 2.90 3.40 5.71
CA LYS A 7 3.79 4.47 6.11
C LYS A 7 4.21 5.30 4.90
N GLY A 8 4.73 4.64 3.85
CA GLY A 8 5.15 5.36 2.66
C GLY A 8 3.97 5.88 1.83
N LEU A 9 2.78 5.30 1.94
CA LEU A 9 1.56 5.92 1.40
C LEU A 9 1.37 7.31 2.01
N VAL A 10 1.39 7.43 3.33
CA VAL A 10 1.17 8.69 4.05
C VAL A 10 2.30 9.70 3.83
N GLU A 11 3.55 9.22 3.80
CA GLU A 11 4.74 10.04 3.54
C GLU A 11 4.88 10.44 2.05
N GLY A 12 4.07 9.87 1.15
CA GLY A 12 4.15 10.14 -0.29
C GLY A 12 5.36 9.48 -0.96
N ASN A 13 5.90 8.41 -0.39
CA ASN A 13 6.97 7.59 -0.98
C ASN A 13 6.39 6.68 -2.09
N ILE A 14 5.97 7.33 -3.16
CA ILE A 14 5.22 6.77 -4.28
C ILE A 14 6.00 7.05 -5.56
N PHE A 15 6.12 6.04 -6.41
CA PHE A 15 6.80 6.17 -7.69
C PHE A 15 6.11 5.35 -8.78
N LYS A 16 6.27 5.75 -10.04
CA LYS A 16 5.78 4.97 -11.18
C LYS A 16 6.62 3.70 -11.34
N MET A 17 5.95 2.55 -11.30
CA MET A 17 6.59 1.25 -11.53
C MET A 17 6.68 1.03 -13.05
N GLU A 18 7.88 0.79 -13.56
CA GLU A 18 8.11 0.44 -14.95
C GLU A 18 8.37 -1.07 -15.04
N SER A 19 7.96 -1.71 -16.12
CA SER A 19 8.06 -3.18 -16.28
C SER A 19 9.49 -3.69 -16.18
N THR A 20 10.47 -2.91 -16.64
CA THR A 20 11.91 -3.23 -16.57
C THR A 20 12.42 -3.42 -15.14
N LYS A 21 11.69 -2.95 -14.12
CA LYS A 21 12.03 -3.18 -12.71
C LYS A 21 11.54 -4.54 -12.18
N LEU A 22 10.78 -5.30 -12.97
CA LEU A 22 10.13 -6.54 -12.56
C LEU A 22 10.82 -7.81 -13.10
N ASP A 23 11.72 -7.68 -14.08
CA ASP A 23 12.27 -8.82 -14.83
C ASP A 23 13.04 -9.85 -13.97
N GLU A 24 13.54 -9.43 -12.79
CA GLU A 24 14.37 -10.30 -11.94
C GLU A 24 13.76 -10.62 -10.57
N ILE A 25 12.50 -10.23 -10.30
CA ILE A 25 11.95 -10.31 -8.94
C ILE A 25 11.19 -11.60 -8.65
N ILE A 26 10.76 -12.33 -9.67
CA ILE A 26 9.90 -13.52 -9.52
C ILE A 26 10.52 -14.63 -8.67
N ASN A 27 11.85 -14.79 -8.73
CA ASN A 27 12.60 -15.81 -7.99
C ASN A 27 13.23 -15.28 -6.69
N ARG A 28 12.91 -14.05 -6.29
CA ARG A 28 13.51 -13.40 -5.10
C ARG A 28 12.49 -13.35 -3.97
N GLY A 29 12.89 -13.81 -2.79
CA GLY A 29 12.11 -13.65 -1.57
C GLY A 29 12.04 -12.18 -1.10
N GLY A 30 11.08 -11.90 -0.22
CA GLY A 30 10.83 -10.56 0.31
C GLY A 30 9.98 -9.70 -0.63
N THR A 31 10.06 -8.38 -0.49
CA THR A 31 9.34 -7.40 -1.33
C THR A 31 10.27 -6.27 -1.74
N ILE A 32 10.27 -5.93 -3.04
CA ILE A 32 11.04 -4.80 -3.57
C ILE A 32 10.50 -3.43 -3.13
N LEU A 33 9.28 -3.40 -2.59
CA LEU A 33 8.65 -2.19 -2.06
C LEU A 33 8.92 -2.01 -0.56
N TYR A 34 9.61 -2.95 0.08
CA TYR A 34 9.76 -3.02 1.54
C TYR A 34 8.40 -3.11 2.26
N SER A 35 8.44 -3.28 3.58
CA SER A 35 7.26 -3.18 4.43
C SER A 35 7.63 -2.41 5.71
N ALA A 36 6.64 -1.79 6.35
CA ALA A 36 6.81 -1.16 7.64
C ALA A 36 5.53 -1.33 8.46
N ARG A 37 5.68 -1.58 9.76
CA ARG A 37 4.57 -1.53 10.69
C ARG A 37 4.20 -0.06 10.92
N PHE A 38 2.92 0.27 10.81
CA PHE A 38 2.44 1.64 10.94
C PHE A 38 1.05 1.68 11.60
N PRO A 39 0.97 1.46 12.93
CA PRO A 39 -0.30 1.40 13.66
C PRO A 39 -1.14 2.68 13.57
N GLU A 40 -0.49 3.82 13.38
CA GLU A 40 -1.12 5.14 13.25
C GLU A 40 -2.05 5.22 12.04
N PHE A 41 -1.93 4.29 11.08
CA PHE A 41 -2.88 4.18 9.97
C PHE A 41 -4.29 3.77 10.40
N ALA A 42 -4.47 3.26 11.63
CA ALA A 42 -5.81 3.03 12.18
C ALA A 42 -6.58 4.34 12.41
N GLU A 43 -5.88 5.45 12.59
CA GLU A 43 -6.48 6.77 12.81
C GLU A 43 -7.01 7.38 11.51
N THR A 44 -8.25 7.87 11.54
CA THR A 44 -8.91 8.47 10.36
C THR A 44 -8.11 9.62 9.77
N GLU A 45 -7.50 10.49 10.60
CA GLU A 45 -6.68 11.60 10.10
C GLU A 45 -5.48 11.10 9.28
N THR A 46 -4.84 10.01 9.71
CA THR A 46 -3.72 9.40 9.00
C THR A 46 -4.16 8.75 7.69
N GLN A 47 -5.32 8.09 7.67
CA GLN A 47 -5.91 7.53 6.45
C GLN A 47 -6.18 8.62 5.41
N LEU A 48 -6.75 9.75 5.85
CA LEU A 48 -7.00 10.90 5.00
C LEU A 48 -5.71 11.47 4.41
N LYS A 49 -4.62 11.55 5.20
CA LYS A 49 -3.29 11.94 4.66
C LYS A 49 -2.83 11.00 3.55
N GLY A 50 -3.03 9.69 3.71
CA GLY A 50 -2.75 8.71 2.65
C GLY A 50 -3.61 8.93 1.40
N ILE A 51 -4.91 9.19 1.57
CA ILE A 51 -5.84 9.48 0.47
C ILE A 51 -5.43 10.74 -0.30
N GLU A 52 -4.99 11.79 0.39
CA GLU A 52 -4.50 13.00 -0.26
C GLU A 52 -3.27 12.72 -1.13
N GLN A 53 -2.40 11.78 -0.74
CA GLN A 53 -1.31 11.32 -1.59
C GLN A 53 -1.83 10.55 -2.81
N LEU A 54 -2.82 9.66 -2.65
CA LEU A 54 -3.44 8.97 -3.79
C LEU A 54 -4.00 9.96 -4.81
N LYS A 55 -4.75 10.99 -4.35
CA LYS A 55 -5.25 12.08 -5.20
C LYS A 55 -4.12 12.81 -5.91
N LYS A 56 -3.09 13.22 -5.15
CA LYS A 56 -1.94 13.97 -5.67
C LYS A 56 -1.22 13.22 -6.80
N PHE A 57 -1.10 11.90 -6.68
CA PHE A 57 -0.44 11.05 -7.67
C PHE A 57 -1.40 10.49 -8.74
N GLY A 58 -2.69 10.83 -8.69
CA GLY A 58 -3.69 10.33 -9.64
C GLY A 58 -3.94 8.82 -9.55
N ILE A 59 -3.78 8.22 -8.37
CA ILE A 59 -4.02 6.80 -8.13
C ILE A 59 -5.49 6.61 -7.79
N GLU A 60 -6.20 5.76 -8.53
CA GLU A 60 -7.65 5.59 -8.42
C GLU A 60 -8.06 4.35 -7.61
N ALA A 61 -7.16 3.39 -7.46
CA ALA A 61 -7.39 2.15 -6.73
C ALA A 61 -6.08 1.58 -6.17
N LEU A 62 -6.19 0.67 -5.21
CA LEU A 62 -5.05 0.03 -4.57
C LEU A 62 -5.14 -1.50 -4.60
N VAL A 63 -3.99 -2.13 -4.76
CA VAL A 63 -3.80 -3.56 -4.45
C VAL A 63 -2.90 -3.62 -3.22
N VAL A 64 -3.39 -4.23 -2.16
CA VAL A 64 -2.71 -4.34 -0.86
C VAL A 64 -2.32 -5.79 -0.63
N ILE A 65 -1.02 -6.08 -0.67
CA ILE A 65 -0.48 -7.42 -0.44
C ILE A 65 0.01 -7.49 1.02
N GLY A 66 -0.53 -8.41 1.81
CA GLY A 66 -0.15 -8.57 3.21
C GLY A 66 -1.05 -9.55 3.98
N GLY A 67 -1.05 -9.42 5.30
CA GLY A 67 -1.92 -10.18 6.20
C GLY A 67 -3.10 -9.35 6.72
N ASP A 68 -3.77 -9.86 7.75
CA ASP A 68 -5.01 -9.27 8.30
C ASP A 68 -4.90 -7.78 8.62
N GLY A 69 -3.80 -7.35 9.26
CA GLY A 69 -3.59 -5.93 9.57
C GLY A 69 -3.57 -5.04 8.32
N SER A 70 -3.06 -5.55 7.21
CA SER A 70 -3.07 -4.85 5.92
C SER A 70 -4.49 -4.73 5.38
N TYR A 71 -5.32 -5.77 5.54
CA TYR A 71 -6.70 -5.77 5.05
C TYR A 71 -7.60 -4.79 5.76
N HIS A 72 -7.42 -4.59 7.08
CA HIS A 72 -8.15 -3.56 7.81
C HIS A 72 -7.89 -2.18 7.20
N GLY A 73 -6.65 -1.85 6.86
CA GLY A 73 -6.35 -0.59 6.16
C GLY A 73 -7.00 -0.49 4.78
N ALA A 74 -7.05 -1.59 4.03
CA ALA A 74 -7.66 -1.64 2.69
C ALA A 74 -9.18 -1.45 2.76
N GLU A 75 -9.82 -2.07 3.75
CA GLU A 75 -11.24 -1.88 4.06
C GLU A 75 -11.51 -0.41 4.38
N LYS A 76 -10.72 0.21 5.28
CA LYS A 76 -10.91 1.62 5.63
C LYS A 76 -10.74 2.55 4.44
N LEU A 77 -9.77 2.31 3.56
CA LEU A 77 -9.63 3.09 2.32
C LEU A 77 -10.85 2.95 1.41
N THR A 78 -11.40 1.74 1.30
CA THR A 78 -12.62 1.47 0.52
C THR A 78 -13.83 2.20 1.11
N MET A 79 -13.98 2.23 2.44
CA MET A 79 -15.03 3.01 3.11
C MET A 79 -14.93 4.52 2.83
N HIS A 80 -13.74 5.03 2.53
CA HIS A 80 -13.51 6.43 2.13
C HIS A 80 -13.60 6.64 0.60
N GLY A 81 -14.06 5.64 -0.16
CA GLY A 81 -14.26 5.74 -1.61
C GLY A 81 -13.04 5.35 -2.45
N TYR A 82 -11.98 4.78 -1.86
CA TYR A 82 -10.82 4.27 -2.58
C TYR A 82 -10.84 2.75 -2.67
N ASN A 83 -11.31 2.24 -3.81
CA ASN A 83 -11.38 0.81 -4.07
C ASN A 83 -10.03 0.14 -3.82
N SER A 84 -10.02 -0.81 -2.88
CA SER A 84 -8.82 -1.52 -2.47
C SER A 84 -9.06 -3.02 -2.49
N ILE A 85 -8.13 -3.77 -3.07
CA ILE A 85 -8.18 -5.24 -3.14
C ILE A 85 -7.05 -5.81 -2.27
N GLY A 86 -7.41 -6.66 -1.31
CA GLY A 86 -6.46 -7.43 -0.50
C GLY A 86 -5.96 -8.67 -1.23
N VAL A 87 -4.66 -8.94 -1.16
CA VAL A 87 -4.02 -10.17 -1.65
C VAL A 87 -3.25 -10.80 -0.50
N PRO A 88 -3.46 -12.11 -0.20
CA PRO A 88 -2.77 -12.78 0.89
C PRO A 88 -1.29 -12.91 0.63
N GLY A 89 -0.51 -12.34 1.54
CA GLY A 89 0.94 -12.39 1.57
C GLY A 89 1.43 -12.58 3.00
N THR A 90 1.19 -13.77 3.56
CA THR A 90 1.76 -14.24 4.83
C THR A 90 2.18 -15.71 4.70
N ILE A 91 3.09 -16.16 5.55
CA ILE A 91 3.52 -17.57 5.65
C ILE A 91 2.88 -18.32 6.83
N ASP A 92 2.09 -17.59 7.64
CA ASP A 92 1.31 -18.16 8.73
C ASP A 92 0.28 -19.19 8.24
#